data_AF-A0A520IF72-F1
#
_entry.id   AF-A0A520IF72-F1
#
_cell.length_a   1.000
_cell.length_b   1.000
_cell.length_c   1.000
_cell.angle_alpha   90.00
_cell.angle_beta   90.00
_cell.angle_gamma   90.00
#
_symmetry.space_group_name_H-M   'P 1'
#
loop_
_entity.id
_entity.type
_entity.pdbx_description
1 polymer ?
#
loop_
_entity_poly.entity_id
_entity_poly.type
_entity_poly.pdbx_seq_one_letter_code
_entity_poly.pdbx_strand_id
1 'polypeptide(L)'
;MTAQPGPRYRPLAFGVTRGVLRDGVPGTRYLMAETPLQGCCDRMIDRLVHWAAAAPDRTFIARRERLADGTTGDWQRVTYAEALQHARRIGQALLDRG
;
A
#
# COMPACT_ATOMS: atom_id res chain seq x y z
N MET A 1 6.43 39.20 -20.06
CA MET A 1 5.66 38.34 -19.14
C MET A 1 5.85 36.90 -19.59
N THR A 2 6.84 36.20 -19.04
CA THR A 2 7.16 34.81 -19.42
C THR A 2 6.23 33.86 -18.66
N ALA A 3 5.45 33.06 -19.39
CA ALA A 3 4.55 32.07 -18.80
C ALA A 3 5.36 30.92 -18.17
N GLN A 4 5.05 30.58 -16.92
CA GLN A 4 5.63 29.39 -16.29
C GLN A 4 5.03 28.11 -16.89
N PRO A 5 5.83 27.05 -17.09
CA PRO A 5 5.31 25.77 -17.55
C PRO A 5 4.40 25.14 -16.49
N GLY A 6 3.31 24.53 -16.95
CA GLY A 6 2.33 23.86 -16.09
C GLY A 6 2.89 22.61 -15.39
N PRO A 7 2.15 22.05 -14.41
CA PRO A 7 2.57 20.88 -13.65
C PRO A 7 2.81 19.66 -14.56
N ARG A 8 3.90 18.92 -14.31
CA ARG A 8 4.23 17.68 -15.02
C ARG A 8 3.69 16.48 -14.26
N TYR A 9 2.69 15.80 -14.82
CA TYR A 9 2.13 14.58 -14.25
C TYR A 9 2.80 13.32 -14.81
N ARG A 10 2.86 12.25 -14.01
CA ARG A 10 3.29 10.93 -14.47
C ARG A 10 2.20 10.31 -15.36
N PRO A 11 2.53 9.75 -16.53
CA PRO A 11 1.57 8.97 -17.32
C PRO A 11 0.94 7.87 -16.45
N LEU A 12 -0.38 7.86 -16.37
CA LEU A 12 -1.17 6.89 -15.60
C LEU A 12 -2.14 6.20 -16.54
N ALA A 13 -2.04 4.88 -16.67
CA ALA A 13 -3.07 4.09 -17.32
C ALA A 13 -4.24 3.93 -16.35
N PHE A 14 -5.38 4.53 -16.68
CA PHE A 14 -6.62 4.32 -15.93
C PHE A 14 -7.20 2.95 -16.29
N GLY A 15 -7.26 2.05 -15.30
CA GLY A 15 -7.58 0.63 -15.52
C GLY A 15 -9.05 0.31 -15.79
N VAL A 16 -9.98 1.22 -15.51
CA VAL A 16 -11.42 1.02 -15.74
C VAL A 16 -11.92 2.08 -16.72
N THR A 17 -12.26 1.66 -17.93
CA THR A 17 -12.74 2.56 -19.00
C THR A 17 -14.13 2.20 -19.54
N ARG A 18 -14.70 1.08 -19.07
CA ARG A 18 -16.03 0.59 -19.47
C ARG A 18 -16.91 0.33 -18.26
N GLY A 19 -18.19 0.64 -18.40
CA GLY A 19 -19.19 0.41 -17.37
C GLY A 19 -20.53 0.01 -17.96
N VAL A 20 -21.29 -0.75 -17.17
CA VAL A 20 -22.65 -1.19 -17.46
C VAL A 20 -23.60 -0.32 -16.66
N LEU A 21 -24.55 0.30 -17.35
CA LEU A 21 -25.61 1.11 -16.74
C LEU A 21 -26.86 0.25 -16.57
N ARG A 22 -27.51 0.33 -15.41
CA ARG A 22 -28.80 -0.31 -15.14
C ARG A 22 -29.77 0.67 -14.52
N ASP A 23 -31.00 0.71 -15.01
CA ASP A 23 -32.08 1.48 -14.40
C ASP A 23 -32.58 0.80 -13.12
N GLY A 24 -32.82 1.60 -12.09
CA GLY A 24 -33.39 1.18 -10.82
C GLY A 24 -34.85 1.61 -10.68
N VAL A 25 -35.28 1.90 -9.46
CA VAL A 25 -36.55 2.58 -9.22
C VAL A 25 -36.58 3.95 -9.91
N PRO A 26 -37.77 4.54 -10.16
CA PRO A 26 -37.86 5.82 -10.87
C PRO A 26 -36.93 6.88 -10.29
N GLY A 27 -36.07 7.45 -11.14
CA GLY A 27 -35.05 8.43 -10.76
C GLY A 27 -33.69 7.87 -10.33
N THR A 28 -33.51 6.55 -10.30
CA THR A 28 -32.24 5.90 -9.91
C THR A 28 -31.58 5.18 -11.09
N ARG A 29 -30.26 5.35 -11.25
CA ARG A 29 -29.43 4.59 -12.20
C ARG A 29 -28.17 4.08 -11.50
N TYR A 30 -27.82 2.83 -11.74
CA TYR A 30 -26.60 2.19 -11.24
C TYR A 30 -25.58 2.12 -12.36
N LEU A 31 -24.37 2.61 -12.12
CA LEU A 31 -23.22 2.43 -13.00
C LEU A 31 -22.22 1.51 -12.32
N MET A 32 -21.88 0.40 -12.97
CA MET A 32 -20.88 -0.55 -12.48
C MET A 32 -19.78 -0.70 -13.51
N ALA A 33 -18.54 -0.85 -13.08
CA ALA A 33 -17.44 -1.23 -13.98
C ALA A 33 -17.74 -2.59 -14.65
N GLU A 34 -17.39 -2.73 -15.93
CA GLU A 34 -17.53 -4.02 -16.63
C GLU A 34 -16.56 -5.06 -16.06
N THR A 35 -15.35 -4.62 -15.71
CA THR A 35 -14.33 -5.48 -15.08
C THR A 35 -14.56 -5.54 -13.57
N PRO A 36 -14.77 -6.75 -12.99
CA PRO A 36 -14.93 -6.89 -11.55
C PRO A 36 -13.62 -6.59 -10.81
N LEU A 37 -13.73 -6.13 -9.56
CA LEU A 37 -12.59 -6.02 -8.67
C LEU A 37 -12.02 -7.41 -8.39
N GLN A 38 -10.70 -7.51 -8.28
CA GLN A 38 -10.05 -8.73 -7.80
C GLN A 38 -10.39 -8.97 -6.32
N GLY A 39 -10.31 -10.24 -5.90
CA GLY A 39 -10.54 -10.61 -4.50
C GLY A 39 -9.64 -9.83 -3.54
N CYS A 40 -10.20 -9.47 -2.38
CA CYS A 40 -9.40 -8.93 -1.28
C CYS A 40 -8.61 -10.06 -0.62
N CYS A 41 -7.50 -9.73 0.04
CA CYS A 41 -6.82 -10.68 0.90
C CYS A 41 -7.68 -11.00 2.13
N ASP A 42 -7.59 -12.23 2.62
CA ASP A 42 -8.33 -12.67 3.80
C ASP A 42 -7.84 -11.95 5.07
N ARG A 43 -6.54 -11.59 5.11
CA ARG A 43 -5.91 -10.94 6.25
C ARG A 43 -5.09 -9.75 5.80
N MET A 44 -5.06 -8.71 6.62
CA MET A 44 -4.24 -7.52 6.37
C MET A 44 -2.75 -7.86 6.21
N ILE A 45 -2.25 -8.87 6.94
CA ILE A 45 -0.86 -9.32 6.90
C ILE A 45 -0.49 -10.05 5.59
N ASP A 46 -1.46 -10.58 4.83
CA ASP A 46 -1.15 -11.32 3.60
C ASP A 46 -0.44 -10.44 2.56
N ARG A 47 -0.70 -9.12 2.57
CA ARG A 47 0.03 -8.18 1.72
C ARG A 47 1.50 -8.03 2.12
N LEU A 48 1.81 -8.06 3.41
CA LEU A 48 3.20 -8.07 3.88
C LEU A 48 3.91 -9.35 3.41
N VAL A 49 3.26 -10.50 3.51
CA VAL A 49 3.80 -11.79 3.05
C VAL A 49 4.03 -11.78 1.54
N HIS A 50 3.04 -11.33 0.76
CA HIS A 50 3.15 -11.23 -0.70
C HIS A 50 4.37 -10.39 -1.13
N TRP A 51 4.52 -9.20 -0.56
CA TRP A 51 5.61 -8.29 -0.95
C TRP A 51 6.97 -8.72 -0.41
N ALA A 52 7.05 -9.39 0.73
CA ALA A 52 8.28 -10.01 1.21
C ALA A 52 8.80 -11.08 0.23
N ALA A 53 7.91 -11.76 -0.50
CA ALA A 53 8.31 -12.70 -1.56
C ALA A 53 8.59 -12.00 -2.90
N ALA A 54 7.73 -11.06 -3.32
CA ALA A 54 7.81 -10.45 -4.65
C ALA A 54 8.90 -9.37 -4.77
N ALA A 55 9.23 -8.67 -3.68
CA ALA A 55 10.20 -7.58 -3.65
C ALA A 55 10.89 -7.48 -2.27
N PRO A 56 11.65 -8.51 -1.85
CA PRO A 56 12.18 -8.65 -0.50
C PRO A 56 13.01 -7.45 -0.05
N ASP A 57 13.87 -6.92 -0.92
CA ASP A 57 14.84 -5.87 -0.60
C ASP A 57 14.25 -4.45 -0.65
N ARG A 58 12.99 -4.30 -1.08
CA ARG A 58 12.36 -3.00 -1.18
C ARG A 58 12.01 -2.49 0.21
N THR A 59 12.31 -1.21 0.48
CA THR A 59 11.92 -0.56 1.75
C THR A 59 10.40 -0.60 1.92
N PHE A 60 9.96 -1.19 3.03
CA PHE A 60 8.57 -1.22 3.45
C PHE A 60 8.23 0.00 4.31
N ILE A 61 9.01 0.22 5.36
CA ILE A 61 8.86 1.34 6.29
C ILE A 61 10.22 1.95 6.58
N ALA A 62 10.24 3.25 6.86
CA ALA A 62 11.43 3.95 7.27
C ALA A 62 11.07 4.99 8.33
N ARG A 63 11.98 5.18 9.29
CA ARG A 63 11.91 6.25 10.29
C ARG A 63 13.27 6.91 10.40
N ARG A 64 13.29 8.15 10.87
CA ARG A 64 14.56 8.75 11.28
C ARG A 64 14.95 8.22 12.65
N GLU A 65 16.25 7.99 12.84
CA GLU A 65 16.81 7.75 14.16
C GLU A 65 16.51 8.92 15.08
N ARG A 66 16.17 8.63 16.35
CA ARG A 66 16.01 9.65 17.37
C ARG A 66 17.27 9.66 18.22
N LEU A 67 18.00 10.78 18.19
CA LEU A 67 19.26 10.96 18.91
C LEU A 67 18.98 11.37 20.37
N ALA A 68 19.98 11.16 21.25
CA ALA A 68 19.86 11.40 22.68
C ALA A 68 19.61 12.88 23.04
N ASP A 69 20.06 13.79 22.18
CA ASP A 69 19.84 15.23 22.29
C ASP A 69 18.44 15.69 21.80
N GLY A 70 17.59 14.75 21.40
CA GLY A 70 16.24 15.02 20.90
C GLY A 70 16.17 15.37 19.40
N THR A 71 17.30 15.43 18.70
CA THR A 71 17.35 15.67 17.26
C THR A 71 17.12 14.36 16.46
N THR A 72 17.01 14.47 15.14
CA THR A 72 16.85 13.31 14.26
C THR A 72 18.14 13.01 13.50
N GLY A 73 18.59 11.76 13.54
CA GLY A 73 19.71 11.25 12.75
C GLY A 73 19.28 10.66 11.40
N ASP A 74 20.01 9.65 10.96
CA ASP A 74 19.85 9.01 9.66
C ASP A 74 18.53 8.25 9.51
N TRP A 75 18.15 7.99 8.25
CA TRP A 75 17.02 7.15 7.92
C TRP A 75 17.33 5.67 8.20
N GLN A 76 16.64 5.11 9.18
CA GLN A 76 16.56 3.68 9.42
C GLN A 76 15.46 3.10 8.53
N ARG A 77 15.84 2.20 7.62
CA ARG A 77 14.92 1.53 6.68
C ARG A 77 14.74 0.10 7.11
N VAL A 78 13.54 -0.42 6.89
CA VAL A 78 13.21 -1.83 7.05
C VAL A 78 12.65 -2.32 5.72
N THR A 79 13.25 -3.36 5.18
CA THR A 79 12.80 -4.02 3.95
C THR A 79 11.55 -4.87 4.21
N TYR A 80 10.86 -5.29 3.14
CA TYR A 80 9.72 -6.21 3.29
C TYR A 80 10.13 -7.55 3.93
N ALA A 81 11.30 -8.08 3.57
CA ALA A 81 11.82 -9.32 4.15
C ALA A 81 12.10 -9.20 5.66
N GLU A 82 12.79 -8.14 6.07
CA GLU A 82 13.08 -7.87 7.49
C GLU A 82 11.81 -7.64 8.30
N ALA A 83 10.85 -6.89 7.75
CA ALA A 83 9.57 -6.63 8.41
C ALA A 83 8.80 -7.93 8.69
N LEU A 84 8.74 -8.85 7.72
CA LEU A 84 8.11 -10.15 7.92
C LEU A 84 8.85 -11.00 8.96
N GLN A 85 10.19 -10.98 8.96
CA GLN A 85 10.99 -11.68 9.96
C GLN A 85 10.72 -11.14 11.37
N HIS A 86 10.69 -9.83 11.56
CA HIS A 86 10.39 -9.20 12.84
C HIS A 86 8.97 -9.54 13.32
N ALA A 87 7.97 -9.45 12.43
CA ALA A 87 6.59 -9.80 12.75
C ALA A 87 6.47 -11.25 13.24
N ARG A 88 7.15 -12.20 12.59
CA ARG A 88 7.18 -13.61 13.02
C ARG A 88 7.82 -13.79 14.39
N ARG A 89 8.93 -13.09 14.67
CA ARG A 89 9.62 -13.15 15.97
C ARG A 89 8.74 -12.60 17.10
N ILE A 90 8.04 -11.49 16.86
CA ILE A 90 7.09 -10.94 17.82
C ILE A 90 5.93 -11.92 18.05
N GLY A 91 5.35 -12.45 16.97
CA GLY A 91 4.27 -13.44 17.06
C GLY A 91 4.67 -14.66 17.89
N GLN A 92 5.87 -15.22 17.62
CA GLN A 92 6.39 -16.34 18.41
C GLN A 92 6.57 -15.96 19.87
N ALA A 93 7.16 -14.80 20.15
CA ALA A 93 7.37 -14.32 21.51
C ALA A 93 6.06 -14.11 22.30
N LEU A 94 4.96 -13.79 21.62
CA LEU A 94 3.63 -13.71 22.23
C LEU A 94 3.06 -15.10 22.51
N LEU A 95 3.17 -16.03 21.56
CA LEU A 95 2.76 -17.42 21.77
C LEU A 95 3.49 -18.08 22.93
N ASP A 96 4.79 -17.82 23.07
CA ASP A 96 5.60 -18.36 24.16
C ASP A 96 5.20 -17.80 25.54
N ARG A 97 4.46 -16.68 25.58
CA ARG A 97 4.02 -16.01 26.82
C ARG A 97 2.60 -16.38 27.26
N GLY A 98 1.80 -17.01 26.40
CA GLY A 98 0.41 -17.40 26.67
C GLY A 98 -0.59 -16.30 26.32
#